data_AF-A0A9N9JXU4-F1
#
_entry.id   AF-A0A9N9JXU4-F1
#
_cell.length_a   1.000
_cell.length_b   1.000
_cell.length_c   1.000
_cell.angle_alpha   90.00
_cell.angle_beta   90.00
_cell.angle_gamma   90.00
#
_symmetry.space_group_name_H-M   'P 1'
#
loop_
_entity.id
_entity.type
_entity.pdbx_description
1 polymer ?
#
loop_
_entity_poly.entity_id
_entity_poly.type
_entity_poly.pdbx_seq_one_letter_code
_entity_poly.pdbx_strand_id
1 'polypeptide(L)'
;MTTARKTRKPKTNNFTSILDQFLNKYNLSAESNPLQLRIHADELGTMLPDWKARKDVKKALHRRLFKNNQIEALVLNNKKKRLTIKERAQYCAKTGDVWDIYLHALDLAEIKNDADKKIVASSSCLSQFRKELAEAGVDPEQINIYAKLPNITQASNKIQKKKLEQRLIS
;
A
#
# COMPACT_ATOMS: atom_id res chain seq x y z
N MET A 1 -46.42 -8.46 -4.45
CA MET A 1 -45.11 -8.94 -3.97
C MET A 1 -44.08 -7.87 -4.25
N THR A 2 -43.65 -7.12 -3.23
CA THR A 2 -42.74 -5.98 -3.36
C THR A 2 -41.41 -6.38 -2.74
N THR A 3 -40.40 -6.62 -3.56
CA THR A 3 -39.07 -7.02 -3.09
C THR A 3 -38.32 -5.79 -2.55
N ALA A 4 -38.11 -5.76 -1.24
CA ALA A 4 -37.34 -4.73 -0.57
C ALA A 4 -35.87 -4.76 -1.05
N ARG A 5 -35.43 -3.65 -1.67
CA ARG A 5 -34.01 -3.42 -1.98
C ARG A 5 -33.24 -3.33 -0.66
N LYS A 6 -32.41 -4.35 -0.36
CA LYS A 6 -31.41 -4.28 0.70
C LYS A 6 -30.41 -3.15 0.39
N THR A 7 -30.61 -1.98 0.99
CA THR A 7 -29.60 -0.92 1.04
C THR A 7 -28.43 -1.42 1.88
N ARG A 8 -27.37 -1.91 1.23
CA ARG A 8 -26.07 -2.11 1.88
C ARG A 8 -25.59 -0.73 2.34
N LYS A 9 -25.50 -0.51 3.66
CA LYS A 9 -24.83 0.68 4.21
C LYS A 9 -23.39 0.71 3.66
N PRO A 10 -22.89 1.84 3.18
CA PRO A 10 -21.48 1.95 2.82
C PRO A 10 -20.67 1.65 4.08
N LYS A 11 -19.74 0.69 4.00
CA LYS A 11 -18.70 0.52 5.01
C LYS A 11 -17.86 1.79 4.95
N THR A 12 -18.16 2.78 5.78
CA THR A 12 -17.47 4.06 5.79
C THR A 12 -16.04 3.78 6.23
N ASN A 13 -15.10 3.78 5.30
CA ASN A 13 -13.69 3.78 5.64
C ASN A 13 -13.47 5.02 6.51
N ASN A 14 -13.15 4.86 7.80
CA ASN A 14 -13.09 5.93 8.81
C ASN A 14 -12.34 7.19 8.32
N PHE A 15 -11.33 7.00 7.46
CA PHE A 15 -10.54 8.09 6.88
C PHE A 15 -11.29 8.99 5.89
N THR A 16 -12.36 8.51 5.23
CA THR A 16 -13.16 9.37 4.33
C THR A 16 -14.00 10.35 5.13
N SER A 17 -14.59 9.92 6.24
CA SER A 17 -15.31 10.81 7.17
C SER A 17 -14.36 11.79 7.86
N ILE A 18 -13.16 11.35 8.24
CA ILE A 18 -12.11 12.24 8.78
C ILE A 18 -11.74 13.30 7.74
N LEU A 19 -11.56 12.92 6.48
CA LEU A 19 -11.28 13.87 5.40
C LEU A 19 -12.43 14.88 5.22
N ASP A 20 -13.69 14.45 5.20
CA ASP A 20 -14.83 15.37 5.04
C ASP A 20 -14.93 16.36 6.20
N GLN A 21 -14.77 15.89 7.44
CA GLN A 21 -14.71 16.75 8.62
C GLN A 21 -13.56 17.76 8.52
N PHE A 22 -12.39 17.32 8.05
CA PHE A 22 -11.21 18.16 7.88
C PHE A 22 -11.43 19.25 6.82
N LEU A 23 -11.97 18.88 5.66
CA LEU A 23 -12.25 19.83 4.58
C LEU A 23 -13.28 20.88 5.03
N ASN A 24 -14.33 20.46 5.74
CA ASN A 24 -15.34 21.36 6.28
C ASN A 24 -14.77 22.29 7.36
N LYS A 25 -13.94 21.77 8.28
CA LYS A 25 -13.31 22.57 9.34
C LYS A 25 -12.52 23.76 8.78
N TYR A 26 -11.86 23.57 7.63
CA TYR A 26 -10.99 24.57 7.01
C TYR A 26 -11.57 25.23 5.76
N ASN A 27 -12.84 24.96 5.43
CA ASN A 27 -13.50 25.43 4.22
C ASN A 27 -12.68 25.16 2.94
N LEU A 28 -12.10 23.95 2.86
CA LEU A 28 -11.26 23.54 1.73
C LEU A 28 -12.09 22.81 0.68
N SER A 29 -11.84 23.13 -0.59
CA SER A 29 -12.54 22.54 -1.73
C SER A 29 -11.59 22.36 -2.93
N ALA A 30 -12.11 21.80 -4.03
CA ALA A 30 -11.37 21.70 -5.28
C ALA A 30 -11.02 23.08 -5.89
N GLU A 31 -11.61 24.16 -5.40
CA GLU A 31 -11.32 25.54 -5.79
C GLU A 31 -10.18 26.16 -4.98
N SER A 32 -9.81 25.55 -3.83
CA SER A 32 -8.74 26.06 -2.98
C SER A 32 -7.38 26.03 -3.67
N ASN A 33 -6.57 27.07 -3.47
CA ASN A 33 -5.20 27.12 -3.97
C ASN A 33 -4.34 26.07 -3.25
N PRO A 34 -3.42 25.34 -3.94
CA PRO A 34 -2.38 24.53 -3.31
C PRO A 34 -1.69 25.16 -2.08
N LEU A 35 -1.43 26.46 -2.08
CA LEU A 35 -0.84 27.14 -0.91
C LEU A 35 -1.77 27.11 0.32
N GLN A 36 -3.07 27.34 0.13
CA GLN A 36 -4.06 27.26 1.22
C GLN A 36 -4.17 25.84 1.75
N LEU A 37 -4.13 24.86 0.86
CA LEU A 37 -4.14 23.44 1.22
C LEU A 37 -2.91 23.03 2.01
N ARG A 38 -1.73 23.55 1.64
CA ARG A 38 -0.45 23.21 2.27
C ARG A 38 -0.36 23.65 3.73
N ILE A 39 -1.02 24.75 4.10
CA ILE A 39 -1.04 25.26 5.49
C ILE A 39 -1.56 24.18 6.46
N HIS A 40 -2.51 23.37 6.01
CA HIS A 40 -3.19 22.36 6.83
C HIS A 40 -2.63 20.94 6.63
N ALA A 41 -1.59 20.79 5.80
CA ALA A 41 -1.13 19.48 5.36
C ALA A 41 -0.42 18.68 6.47
N ASP A 42 0.26 19.36 7.40
CA ASP A 42 0.89 18.70 8.55
C ASP A 42 -0.15 18.15 9.53
N GLU A 43 -1.23 18.89 9.80
CA GLU A 43 -2.33 18.45 10.66
C GLU A 43 -3.09 17.28 10.06
N LEU A 44 -3.45 17.35 8.76
CA LEU A 44 -4.01 16.18 8.09
C LEU A 44 -3.01 15.01 8.11
N GLY A 45 -1.72 15.32 8.02
CA GLY A 45 -0.64 14.37 8.12
C GLY A 45 -0.55 13.65 9.47
N THR A 46 -0.86 14.28 10.59
CA THR A 46 -0.89 13.62 11.91
C THR A 46 -2.12 12.72 12.07
N MET A 47 -3.24 13.10 11.46
CA MET A 47 -4.48 12.29 11.44
C MET A 47 -4.38 11.04 10.54
N LEU A 48 -3.39 11.01 9.62
CA LEU A 48 -3.15 9.91 8.67
C LEU A 48 -1.81 9.22 8.94
N PRO A 49 -1.68 8.46 10.05
CA PRO A 49 -0.39 7.88 10.45
C PRO A 49 0.16 6.85 9.45
N ASP A 50 -0.73 6.17 8.73
CA ASP A 50 -0.39 5.07 7.83
C ASP A 50 -0.44 5.47 6.34
N TRP A 51 0.40 4.81 5.53
CA TRP A 51 0.48 5.01 4.08
C TRP A 51 -0.81 4.61 3.37
N LYS A 52 -1.54 3.60 3.86
CA LYS A 52 -2.82 3.15 3.30
C LYS A 52 -3.90 4.20 3.53
N ALA A 53 -3.95 4.78 4.74
CA ALA A 53 -4.83 5.89 5.06
C ALA A 53 -4.59 7.08 4.10
N ARG A 54 -3.32 7.43 3.85
CA ARG A 54 -2.95 8.46 2.86
C ARG A 54 -3.37 8.07 1.44
N LYS A 55 -3.18 6.81 1.02
CA LYS A 55 -3.58 6.32 -0.31
C LYS A 55 -5.09 6.39 -0.50
N ASP A 56 -5.87 6.02 0.50
CA ASP A 56 -7.33 6.08 0.47
C ASP A 56 -7.83 7.53 0.44
N VAL A 57 -7.23 8.42 1.22
CA VAL A 57 -7.53 9.86 1.19
C VAL A 57 -7.19 10.46 -0.18
N LYS A 58 -6.05 10.12 -0.79
CA LYS A 58 -5.70 10.58 -2.15
C LYS A 58 -6.73 10.13 -3.19
N LYS A 59 -7.16 8.87 -3.14
CA LYS A 59 -8.25 8.37 -4.01
C LYS A 59 -9.55 9.13 -3.78
N ALA A 60 -9.86 9.43 -2.52
CA ALA A 60 -11.07 10.16 -2.16
C ALA A 60 -11.03 11.62 -2.63
N LEU A 61 -9.86 12.28 -2.59
CA LEU A 61 -9.66 13.61 -3.14
C LEU A 61 -9.80 13.65 -4.66
N HIS A 62 -9.26 12.66 -5.38
CA HIS A 62 -9.48 12.53 -6.83
C HIS A 62 -10.97 12.43 -7.18
N ARG A 63 -11.75 11.66 -6.40
CA ARG A 63 -13.21 11.57 -6.59
C ARG A 63 -13.93 12.89 -6.34
N ARG A 64 -13.36 13.79 -5.53
CA ARG A 64 -13.85 15.15 -5.26
C ARG A 64 -13.24 16.20 -6.20
N LEU A 65 -12.65 15.78 -7.32
CA LEU A 65 -12.12 16.64 -8.40
C LEU A 65 -10.93 17.52 -8.00
N PHE A 66 -10.21 17.19 -6.92
CA PHE A 66 -8.94 17.85 -6.64
C PHE A 66 -7.89 17.49 -7.70
N LYS A 67 -7.12 18.48 -8.14
CA LYS A 67 -5.99 18.34 -9.07
C LYS A 67 -4.79 17.72 -8.38
N ASN A 68 -3.89 17.11 -9.15
CA ASN A 68 -2.72 16.41 -8.61
C ASN A 68 -1.85 17.31 -7.71
N ASN A 69 -1.60 18.55 -8.12
CA ASN A 69 -0.83 19.52 -7.34
C ASN A 69 -1.50 19.91 -6.01
N GLN A 70 -2.83 20.00 -5.99
CA GLN A 70 -3.62 20.25 -4.78
C GLN A 70 -3.54 19.04 -3.82
N ILE A 71 -3.65 17.83 -4.36
CA ILE A 71 -3.55 16.59 -3.58
C ILE A 71 -2.15 16.44 -2.98
N GLU A 72 -1.10 16.76 -3.73
CA GLU A 72 0.28 16.73 -3.24
C GLU A 72 0.56 17.80 -2.19
N ALA A 73 -0.07 18.97 -2.31
CA ALA A 73 0.02 20.03 -1.33
C ALA A 73 -0.70 19.67 -0.02
N LEU A 74 -1.90 19.09 -0.09
CA LEU A 74 -2.73 18.76 1.08
C LEU A 74 -2.29 17.46 1.76
N VAL A 75 -2.07 16.41 0.97
CA VAL A 75 -1.58 15.13 1.44
C VAL A 75 -0.13 15.07 1.07
N LEU A 76 0.70 15.70 1.91
CA LEU A 76 2.14 15.68 1.75
C LEU A 76 2.53 14.27 1.35
N ASN A 77 3.22 14.19 0.22
CA ASN A 77 3.92 12.98 -0.16
C ASN A 77 5.18 12.95 0.70
N ASN A 78 4.99 12.95 2.03
CA ASN A 78 5.98 12.40 2.91
C ASN A 78 6.02 10.91 2.54
N LYS A 79 6.82 10.63 1.50
CA LYS A 79 7.73 9.49 1.48
C LYS A 79 8.58 9.60 2.75
N LYS A 80 7.97 9.57 3.94
CA LYS A 80 8.59 9.12 5.16
C LYS A 80 9.12 7.77 4.74
N LYS A 81 10.45 7.75 4.55
CA LYS A 81 11.32 6.61 4.34
C LYS A 81 10.56 5.38 3.85
N ARG A 82 10.62 5.07 2.54
CA ARG A 82 10.05 3.83 1.97
C ARG A 82 10.33 2.72 2.99
N LEU A 83 9.29 2.25 3.69
CA LEU A 83 9.52 1.42 4.88
C LEU A 83 10.40 0.25 4.45
N THR A 84 11.50 0.07 5.16
CA THR A 84 12.36 -1.08 4.98
C THR A 84 11.53 -2.34 5.17
N ILE A 85 11.99 -3.46 4.59
CA ILE A 85 11.29 -4.75 4.72
C ILE A 85 11.03 -5.09 6.20
N LYS A 86 12.00 -4.78 7.07
CA LYS A 86 11.89 -4.92 8.53
C LYS A 86 10.83 -4.02 9.16
N GLU A 87 10.84 -2.72 8.84
CA GLU A 87 9.83 -1.78 9.36
C GLU A 87 8.41 -2.18 8.93
N ARG A 88 8.24 -2.74 7.72
CA ARG A 88 6.95 -3.30 7.26
C ARG A 88 6.53 -4.52 8.07
N ALA A 89 7.46 -5.43 8.35
CA ALA A 89 7.17 -6.64 9.11
C ALA A 89 6.78 -6.32 10.56
N GLN A 90 7.51 -5.40 11.20
CA GLN A 90 7.18 -4.89 12.53
C GLN A 90 5.81 -4.21 12.56
N TYR A 91 5.47 -3.44 11.51
CA TYR A 91 4.14 -2.86 11.37
C TYR A 91 3.06 -3.94 11.29
N CYS A 92 3.22 -4.95 10.44
CA CYS A 92 2.25 -6.05 10.29
C CYS A 92 2.05 -6.84 11.59
N ALA A 93 3.13 -7.12 12.32
CA ALA A 93 3.06 -7.78 13.62
C ALA A 93 2.30 -6.94 14.65
N LYS A 94 2.51 -5.61 14.63
CA LYS A 94 1.84 -4.69 15.53
C LYS A 94 0.35 -4.52 15.22
N THR A 95 -0.03 -4.47 13.94
CA THR A 95 -1.44 -4.31 13.56
C THR A 95 -2.23 -5.61 13.66
N GLY A 96 -1.58 -6.74 13.39
CA GLY A 96 -2.22 -8.06 13.36
C GLY A 96 -3.22 -8.24 12.20
N ASP A 97 -3.31 -7.29 11.27
CA ASP A 97 -4.20 -7.39 10.11
C ASP A 97 -3.51 -8.16 8.97
N VAL A 98 -4.03 -9.35 8.67
CA VAL A 98 -3.58 -10.20 7.56
C VAL A 98 -3.64 -9.49 6.20
N TRP A 99 -4.52 -8.51 6.02
CA TRP A 99 -4.58 -7.73 4.80
C TRP A 99 -3.38 -6.78 4.64
N ASP A 100 -2.78 -6.31 5.73
CA ASP A 100 -1.59 -5.48 5.68
C ASP A 100 -0.37 -6.31 5.22
N ILE A 101 -0.27 -7.56 5.66
CA ILE A 101 0.74 -8.52 5.18
C ILE A 101 0.64 -8.67 3.65
N TYR A 102 -0.57 -8.93 3.14
CA TYR A 102 -0.80 -9.11 1.71
C TYR A 102 -0.46 -7.86 0.90
N LEU A 103 -0.88 -6.69 1.36
CA LEU A 103 -0.63 -5.43 0.66
C LEU A 103 0.86 -5.05 0.64
N HIS A 104 1.57 -5.27 1.75
CA HIS A 104 3.01 -5.04 1.79
C HIS A 104 3.79 -6.02 0.91
N ALA A 105 3.35 -7.28 0.84
CA ALA A 105 3.90 -8.26 -0.09
C ALA A 105 3.68 -7.84 -1.56
N LEU A 106 2.46 -7.40 -1.91
CA LEU A 106 2.17 -6.90 -3.27
C LEU A 106 3.02 -5.67 -3.64
N ASP A 107 3.23 -4.75 -2.72
CA ASP A 107 4.04 -3.55 -2.98
C ASP A 107 5.53 -3.88 -3.17
N LEU A 108 6.06 -4.91 -2.49
CA LEU A 108 7.41 -5.44 -2.72
C LEU A 108 7.52 -6.21 -4.06
N ALA A 109 6.39 -6.71 -4.54
CA ALA A 109 6.26 -7.47 -5.76
C ALA A 109 6.01 -6.61 -7.02
N GLU A 110 5.89 -5.28 -6.92
CA GLU A 110 5.50 -4.45 -8.07
C GLU A 110 6.59 -4.42 -9.16
N ILE A 111 6.29 -5.03 -10.32
CA ILE A 111 7.20 -5.16 -11.47
C ILE A 111 6.83 -4.10 -12.52
N LYS A 112 7.78 -3.24 -12.92
CA LYS A 112 7.65 -2.36 -14.10
C LYS A 112 8.82 -2.56 -15.07
N ASN A 113 8.53 -3.05 -16.28
CA ASN A 113 9.30 -2.99 -17.53
C ASN A 113 10.79 -3.43 -17.58
N ASP A 114 11.21 -4.39 -16.75
CA ASP A 114 12.37 -5.26 -17.05
C ASP A 114 12.13 -6.60 -16.33
N ALA A 115 11.49 -7.55 -17.04
CA ALA A 115 10.72 -8.62 -16.40
C ALA A 115 11.59 -9.57 -15.56
N ASP A 116 12.65 -10.14 -16.13
CA ASP A 116 13.35 -11.26 -15.50
C ASP A 116 14.15 -10.87 -14.25
N LYS A 117 14.98 -9.81 -14.35
CA LYS A 117 15.79 -9.33 -13.21
C LYS A 117 14.91 -8.84 -12.08
N LYS A 118 13.81 -8.14 -12.38
CA LYS A 118 12.89 -7.63 -11.37
C LYS A 118 12.06 -8.75 -10.74
N ILE A 119 11.63 -9.76 -11.48
CA ILE A 119 10.96 -10.94 -10.90
C ILE A 119 11.86 -11.63 -9.87
N VAL A 120 13.15 -11.83 -10.19
CA VAL A 120 14.11 -12.43 -9.26
C VAL A 120 14.33 -11.55 -8.03
N ALA A 121 14.48 -10.24 -8.22
CA ALA A 121 14.61 -9.29 -7.11
C ALA A 121 13.37 -9.26 -6.21
N SER A 122 12.17 -9.22 -6.79
CA SER A 122 10.89 -9.28 -6.06
C SER A 122 10.74 -10.58 -5.28
N SER A 123 11.08 -11.73 -5.86
CA SER A 123 11.08 -13.00 -5.14
C SER A 123 12.05 -12.99 -3.95
N SER A 124 13.21 -12.36 -4.10
CA SER A 124 14.17 -12.17 -3.00
C SER A 124 13.61 -11.27 -1.89
N CYS A 125 13.04 -10.12 -2.25
CA CYS A 125 12.39 -9.21 -1.30
C CYS A 125 11.25 -9.88 -0.53
N LEU A 126 10.42 -10.69 -1.20
CA LEU A 126 9.34 -11.45 -0.57
C LEU A 126 9.88 -12.50 0.41
N SER A 127 10.97 -13.19 0.04
CA SER A 127 11.63 -14.14 0.93
C SER A 127 12.14 -13.46 2.19
N GLN A 128 12.83 -12.33 2.05
CA GLN A 128 13.30 -11.54 3.19
C GLN A 128 12.13 -11.04 4.03
N PHE A 129 11.05 -10.56 3.40
CA PHE A 129 9.86 -10.09 4.12
C PHE A 129 9.22 -11.17 4.98
N ARG A 130 9.11 -12.40 4.46
CA ARG A 130 8.59 -13.55 5.22
C ARG A 130 9.47 -13.88 6.43
N LYS A 131 10.79 -13.76 6.28
CA LYS A 131 11.73 -13.95 7.39
C LYS A 131 11.52 -12.89 8.48
N GLU A 132 11.46 -11.61 8.10
CA GLU A 132 11.24 -10.51 9.05
C GLU A 132 9.86 -10.60 9.73
N LEU A 133 8.83 -11.08 9.03
CA LEU A 133 7.50 -11.31 9.63
C LEU A 133 7.55 -12.41 10.71
N ALA A 134 8.27 -13.51 10.44
CA ALA A 134 8.45 -14.58 11.42
C ALA A 134 9.25 -14.08 12.63
N GLU A 135 10.32 -13.31 12.41
CA GLU A 135 11.11 -12.68 13.49
C GLU A 135 10.28 -11.68 14.30
N ALA A 136 9.32 -11.00 13.67
CA ALA A 136 8.40 -10.09 14.33
C ALA A 136 7.25 -10.79 15.07
N GLY A 137 7.17 -12.14 15.03
CA GLY A 137 6.17 -12.94 15.74
C GLY A 137 4.85 -13.12 15.01
N VAL A 138 4.79 -12.90 13.70
CA VAL A 138 3.58 -13.17 12.89
C VAL A 138 3.41 -14.68 12.71
N ASP A 139 2.17 -15.14 12.79
CA ASP A 139 1.82 -16.55 12.66
C ASP A 139 2.29 -17.15 11.31
N PRO A 140 2.98 -18.32 11.32
CA PRO A 140 3.48 -18.95 10.10
C PRO A 140 2.41 -19.30 9.06
N GLU A 141 1.18 -19.62 9.46
CA GLU A 141 0.08 -19.92 8.55
C GLU A 141 -0.33 -18.65 7.79
N GLN A 142 -0.47 -17.53 8.50
CA GLN A 142 -0.74 -16.22 7.91
C GLN A 142 0.36 -15.79 6.92
N ILE A 143 1.63 -15.97 7.28
CA ILE A 143 2.77 -15.67 6.40
C ILE A 143 2.68 -16.49 5.10
N ASN A 144 2.38 -17.79 5.21
CA ASN A 144 2.30 -18.68 4.05
C ASN A 144 1.13 -18.36 3.13
N ILE A 145 0.01 -17.89 3.68
CA ILE A 145 -1.17 -17.51 2.90
C ILE A 145 -0.96 -16.13 2.23
N TYR A 146 -0.55 -15.12 3.00
CA TYR A 146 -0.64 -13.73 2.56
C TYR A 146 0.66 -13.14 2.03
N ALA A 147 1.84 -13.65 2.43
CA ALA A 147 3.13 -13.09 2.02
C ALA A 147 3.85 -13.90 0.91
N LYS A 148 3.40 -15.12 0.61
CA LYS A 148 4.13 -16.06 -0.25
C LYS A 148 4.09 -15.70 -1.74
N LEU A 149 2.95 -15.19 -2.24
CA LEU A 149 2.72 -14.84 -3.65
C LEU A 149 3.34 -15.84 -4.65
N PRO A 150 2.85 -17.09 -4.71
CA PRO A 150 3.53 -18.22 -5.34
C PRO A 150 3.88 -18.01 -6.83
N ASN A 151 3.07 -17.24 -7.54
CA ASN A 151 3.30 -16.93 -8.96
C ASN A 151 4.67 -16.28 -9.20
N ILE A 152 5.12 -15.42 -8.28
CA ILE A 152 6.39 -14.69 -8.41
C ILE A 152 7.58 -15.62 -8.13
N THR A 153 7.48 -16.46 -7.10
CA THR A 153 8.50 -17.46 -6.79
C THR A 153 8.64 -18.47 -7.94
N GLN A 154 7.52 -18.94 -8.50
CA GLN A 154 7.55 -19.86 -9.64
C GLN A 154 8.18 -19.22 -10.88
N ALA A 155 7.84 -17.97 -11.18
CA ALA A 155 8.45 -17.24 -12.29
C ALA A 155 9.96 -17.05 -12.08
N SER A 156 10.38 -16.65 -10.87
CA SER A 156 11.80 -16.50 -10.51
C SER A 156 12.58 -17.80 -10.70
N ASN A 157 12.04 -18.92 -10.23
CA ASN A 157 12.69 -20.23 -10.35
C ASN A 157 12.86 -20.64 -11.83
N LYS A 158 11.85 -20.40 -12.68
CA LYS A 158 11.95 -20.65 -14.13
C LYS A 158 13.05 -19.83 -14.79
N ILE A 159 13.16 -18.54 -14.44
CA ILE A 159 14.20 -17.64 -14.97
C ILE A 159 15.59 -18.11 -14.55
N GLN A 160 15.78 -18.46 -13.27
CA GLN A 160 17.05 -18.93 -12.76
C GLN A 160 17.48 -20.26 -13.39
N LYS A 161 16.54 -21.20 -13.56
CA LYS A 161 16.80 -22.48 -14.23
C LYS A 161 17.26 -22.27 -15.68
N LYS A 162 16.55 -21.44 -16.46
CA LYS A 162 16.92 -21.14 -17.84
C LYS A 162 18.31 -20.50 -17.95
N LYS A 163 18.68 -19.60 -17.03
CA LYS A 163 20.02 -19.00 -16.98
C LYS A 163 21.11 -20.00 -16.65
N LEU A 164 20.83 -20.97 -15.78
CA LEU A 164 21.78 -22.03 -15.44
C LEU A 164 22.03 -22.93 -16.66
N GLU A 165 20.96 -23.36 -17.34
CA GLU A 165 21.06 -24.18 -18.56
C GLU A 165 21.87 -23.47 -19.66
N GLN A 166 21.64 -22.18 -19.89
CA GLN A 166 22.41 -21.39 -20.87
C GLN A 166 23.91 -21.32 -20.54
N ARG A 167 24.28 -21.28 -19.25
CA ARG A 167 25.69 -21.26 -18.82
C ARG A 167 26.38 -22.62 -18.94
N LEU A 168 25.63 -23.71 -18.93
CA LEU A 168 26.16 -25.06 -19.06
C LEU A 168 26.35 -25.48 -20.53
N ILE A 169 25.72 -24.76 -21.45
CA ILE A 169 25.80 -24.99 -22.91
C ILE A 169 26.82 -24.03 -23.57
N SER A 170 27.22 -22.96 -22.88
CA SER A 170 28.22 -21.98 -23.30
C SER A 170 29.62 -22.34 -22.80
#